data_AF-A0A2T4WD36-F1
#
_entry.id   AF-A0A2T4WD36-F1
#
_cell.length_a   1.000
_cell.length_b   1.000
_cell.length_c   1.000
_cell.angle_alpha   90.00
_cell.angle_beta   90.00
_cell.angle_gamma   90.00
#
_symmetry.space_group_name_H-M   'P 1'
#
loop_
_entity.id
_entity.type
_entity.pdbx_description
1 polymer ?
#
loop_
_entity_poly.entity_id
_entity_poly.type
_entity_poly.pdbx_seq_one_letter_code
_entity_poly.pdbx_strand_id
1 'polypeptide(L)' 'HGGALKLHKPQERLIEPVMNRMVMFRSDTVLHEVLPAHETRRSLTGWLLKHPATVGVLGI' A
#
# COMPACT_ATOMS: atom_id res chain seq x y z
N HIS A 1 5.69 -15.29 -13.07
CA HIS A 1 6.10 -13.94 -12.61
C HIS A 1 5.05 -12.88 -12.97
N GLY A 2 4.89 -11.81 -12.17
CA GLY A 2 3.83 -10.79 -12.29
C GLY A 2 3.59 -10.09 -10.93
N GLY A 3 2.44 -9.41 -10.73
CA GLY A 3 2.09 -8.87 -9.41
C GLY A 3 2.70 -7.52 -9.04
N ALA A 4 3.09 -6.73 -10.05
CA ALA A 4 3.60 -5.38 -9.84
C ALA A 4 2.52 -4.44 -9.27
N LEU A 5 2.93 -3.57 -8.35
CA LEU A 5 2.10 -2.49 -7.84
C LEU A 5 2.19 -1.31 -8.81
N LYS A 6 1.06 -0.93 -9.42
CA LYS A 6 0.96 0.24 -10.29
C LYS A 6 0.32 1.39 -9.53
N LEU A 7 1.02 2.51 -9.44
CA LEU A 7 0.50 3.79 -8.97
C LEU A 7 0.09 4.62 -10.19
N HIS A 8 -1.03 5.33 -10.12
CA HIS A 8 -1.57 6.11 -11.24
C HIS A 8 -1.49 7.63 -11.03
N LYS A 9 -1.84 8.12 -9.84
CA LYS A 9 -1.90 9.55 -9.52
C LYS A 9 -1.31 9.79 -8.13
N PRO A 10 -0.64 10.94 -7.88
CA PRO A 10 -0.31 12.00 -8.82
C PRO A 10 0.86 11.67 -9.75
N GLN A 11 1.59 10.59 -9.49
CA GLN A 11 2.72 10.13 -10.30
C GLN A 11 2.51 8.68 -10.67
N GLU A 12 2.66 8.36 -11.95
CA GLU A 12 2.66 6.99 -12.41
C GLU A 12 3.95 6.29 -12.02
N ARG A 13 3.82 5.10 -11.42
CA ARG A 13 4.98 4.27 -11.08
C ARG A 13 4.62 2.81 -11.06
N LEU A 14 5.44 2.01 -11.73
CA LEU A 14 5.36 0.56 -11.69
C LEU A 14 6.43 0.03 -10.72
N ILE A 15 6.01 -0.75 -9.72
CA ILE A 15 6.89 -1.22 -8.66
C ILE A 15 6.84 -2.75 -8.61
N GLU A 16 7.97 -3.35 -8.94
CA GLU A 16 8.15 -4.80 -8.84
C GLU A 16 8.15 -5.27 -7.37
N PRO A 17 7.50 -6.43 -7.05
CA PRO A 17 7.40 -6.97 -5.70
C PRO A 17 8.70 -7.69 -5.28
N VAL A 18 9.77 -6.91 -5.13
CA VAL A 18 11.09 -7.39 -4.71
C VAL A 18 11.14 -7.58 -3.19
N MET A 19 11.80 -8.65 -2.73
CA MET A 19 12.03 -8.91 -1.31
C MET A 19 12.75 -7.73 -0.62
N ASN A 20 12.43 -7.49 0.65
CA ASN A 20 13.03 -6.42 1.46
C ASN A 20 12.80 -4.99 0.91
N ARG A 21 11.75 -4.79 0.10
CA ARG A 21 11.34 -3.46 -0.39
C ARG A 21 10.15 -2.94 0.40
N MET A 22 10.29 -1.73 0.95
CA MET A 22 9.17 -0.96 1.50
C MET A 22 8.66 0.04 0.46
N VAL A 23 7.34 0.17 0.36
CA VAL A 23 6.67 1.21 -0.42
C VAL A 23 5.69 1.92 0.49
N MET A 24 5.74 3.24 0.52
CA MET A 24 4.81 4.08 1.26
C MET A 24 4.20 5.10 0.31
N PHE A 25 2.90 5.30 0.42
CA PHE A 25 2.16 6.32 -0.32
C PHE A 25 0.94 6.75 0.49
N ARG A 26 0.38 7.91 0.15
CA ARG A 26 -0.84 8.41 0.78
C ARG A 26 -2.04 7.57 0.38
N SER A 27 -2.69 6.95 1.36
CA SER A 27 -3.83 6.05 1.12
C SER A 27 -5.06 6.76 0.56
N ASP A 28 -5.20 8.07 0.79
CA ASP A 28 -6.36 8.86 0.39
C ASP A 28 -6.22 9.52 -0.98
N THR A 29 -4.99 9.78 -1.44
CA THR A 29 -4.74 10.49 -2.71
C THR A 29 -4.10 9.64 -3.80
N VAL A 30 -3.46 8.52 -3.46
CA VAL A 30 -2.75 7.69 -4.43
C VAL A 30 -3.62 6.54 -4.91
N LEU A 31 -4.16 6.70 -6.12
CA LEU A 31 -4.81 5.60 -6.83
C LEU A 31 -3.78 4.56 -7.22
N HIS A 32 -4.01 3.31 -6.82
CA HIS A 32 -3.11 2.20 -7.06
C HIS A 32 -3.88 0.91 -7.34
N GLU A 33 -3.25 0.00 -8.08
CA GLU A 33 -3.74 -1.34 -8.35
C GLU A 33 -2.60 -2.35 -8.33
N VAL A 34 -2.91 -3.62 -8.10
CA VAL A 34 -1.95 -4.71 -8.23
C VAL A 34 -2.26 -5.45 -9.52
N LEU A 35 -1.29 -5.50 -10.43
CA LEU A 35 -1.42 -6.22 -11.69
C LEU A 35 -1.50 -7.73 -11.43
N PRO A 36 -2.06 -8.53 -12.36
CA PRO A 36 -2.14 -9.98 -12.20
C PRO A 36 -0.79 -10.63 -11.85
N ALA A 37 -0.83 -11.51 -10.86
CA ALA A 37 0.29 -12.35 -10.48
C ALA A 37 0.07 -13.77 -11.02
N HIS A 38 1.09 -14.34 -11.65
CA HIS A 38 1.05 -15.70 -12.18
C HIS A 38 1.75 -16.72 -11.26
N GLU A 39 2.23 -16.27 -10.10
CA GLU A 39 2.92 -17.05 -9.08
C GLU A 39 2.58 -16.51 -7.68
N THR A 40 2.88 -17.26 -6.63
CA THR A 40 2.64 -16.85 -5.25
C THR A 40 3.41 -15.57 -4.91
N ARG A 41 2.67 -14.48 -4.64
CA ARG A 41 3.21 -13.19 -4.21
C ARG A 41 2.81 -12.92 -2.76
N ARG A 42 3.77 -12.55 -1.90
CA ARG A 42 3.52 -12.18 -0.49
C ARG A 42 3.93 -10.73 -0.24
N SER A 43 3.15 -10.02 0.57
CA SER A 43 3.46 -8.67 1.03
C SER A 43 2.85 -8.44 2.41
N LEU A 44 3.48 -7.58 3.19
CA LEU A 44 2.93 -7.06 4.44
C LEU A 44 2.46 -5.63 4.20
N THR A 45 1.26 -5.30 4.69
CA THR A 45 0.66 -3.97 4.53
C THR A 45 0.17 -3.47 5.88
N GLY A 46 0.34 -2.17 6.13
CA GLY A 46 -0.18 -1.49 7.30
C GLY A 46 -0.51 -0.04 6.96
N TRP A 47 -1.37 0.58 7.77
CA TRP A 47 -1.76 1.97 7.63
C TRP A 47 -1.29 2.79 8.81
N LEU A 48 -0.56 3.86 8.53
CA LEU A 48 -0.27 4.89 9.52
C LEU A 48 -1.49 5.80 9.63
N LEU A 49 -2.17 5.73 10.76
CA LEU A 49 -3.33 6.56 11.03
C LEU A 49 -2.89 8.00 11.32
N LYS A 50 -3.67 8.97 10.84
CA LYS A 50 -3.46 10.39 11.15
C LYS A 50 -3.62 10.69 12.66
N HIS A 51 -4.51 9.96 13.31
CA HIS A 51 -4.74 10.01 14.75
C HIS A 51 -4.60 8.59 15.35
N PRO A 52 -4.18 8.47 16.60
CA PRO A 52 -4.15 7.18 17.27
C PRO A 52 -5.54 6.54 17.25
N ALA A 53 -5.61 5.24 16.97
CA ALA A 53 -6.89 4.49 16.96
C ALA A 53 -7.65 4.60 18.30
N THR A 54 -6.95 4.96 19.38
CA THR A 54 -7.44 5.00 20.75
C THR A 54 -8.05 6.33 21.21
N VAL A 55 -7.98 7.42 20.41
CA VAL A 55 -8.47 8.75 20.85
C VAL A 55 -10.00 8.82 21.00
N GLY A 56 -10.74 7.78 20.60
CA GLY A 56 -12.19 7.65 20.82
C GLY A 56 -12.62 6.61 21.87
N VAL A 57 -11.68 5.94 22.56
CA VAL A 57 -12.02 4.85 23.50
C VAL A 57 -12.34 5.37 24.92
N LEU A 58 -12.03 6.64 25.22
CA LEU A 58 -12.34 7.27 26.50
C LEU A 58 -13.34 8.42 26.30
N GLY A 59 -14.50 8.10 25.73
CA GLY A 59 -15.68 8.97 25.78
C GLY A 59 -16.32 9.01 27.17
N ILE A 60 -15.53 9.32 28.20
CA ILE A 60 -15.95 9.81 29.52
C ILE A 60 -15.48 11.25 29.67
#